data_AF-A0A061ADT3-F1
#
_entry.id   AF-A0A061ADT3-F1
#
_cell.length_a   1.000
_cell.length_b   1.000
_cell.length_c   1.000
_cell.angle_alpha   90.00
_cell.angle_beta   90.00
_cell.angle_gamma   90.00
#
_symmetry.space_group_name_H-M   'P 1'
#
loop_
_entity.id
_entity.type
_entity.pdbx_description
1 polymer ?
#
loop_
_entity_poly.entity_id
_entity_poly.type
_entity_poly.pdbx_seq_one_letter_code
_entity_poly.pdbx_strand_id
1 'polypeptide(L)' 'MLLDNVSVKSINLSGNGFVDADAKRLADALANNYRLKDLDLSHNQFCDTGGEHLGQMLGKTVDVAGSH' A
#
# COMPACT_ATOMS: atom_id res chain seq x y z
N MET A 1 5.09 10.40 -8.65
CA MET A 1 4.43 11.27 -7.65
C MET A 1 2.99 10.80 -7.49
N LEU A 2 2.70 10.03 -6.44
CA LEU A 2 1.34 9.60 -6.04
C LEU A 2 0.84 10.38 -4.80
N LEU A 3 1.64 11.33 -4.31
CA LEU A 3 1.48 12.02 -3.02
C LEU A 3 0.26 12.97 -2.97
N ASP A 4 -0.29 13.40 -4.10
CA ASP A 4 -1.41 14.37 -4.16
C ASP A 4 -2.68 13.82 -4.81
N ASN A 5 -2.89 12.51 -4.77
CA ASN A 5 -4.11 11.92 -5.29
C ASN A 5 -5.23 11.97 -4.24
N VAL A 6 -5.74 13.18 -4.00
CA VAL A 6 -6.79 13.55 -3.03
C VAL A 6 -8.10 12.74 -3.21
N SER A 7 -8.28 11.95 -4.27
CA SER A 7 -9.54 11.23 -4.54
C SER A 7 -9.40 9.73 -4.84
N VAL A 8 -8.21 9.14 -4.70
CA VAL A 8 -8.04 7.72 -5.06
C VAL A 8 -8.51 6.84 -3.90
N LYS A 9 -9.74 6.33 -4.04
CA LYS A 9 -10.36 5.39 -3.09
C LYS A 9 -9.98 3.94 -3.37
N SER A 10 -9.58 3.63 -4.61
CA SER A 10 -9.26 2.27 -5.04
C SER A 10 -8.04 2.29 -5.96
N ILE A 11 -7.06 1.43 -5.69
CA ILE A 11 -5.86 1.23 -6.49
C ILE A 11 -5.80 -0.25 -6.88
N ASN A 12 -5.73 -0.52 -8.19
CA ASN A 12 -5.43 -1.85 -8.71
C ASN A 12 -4.00 -1.87 -9.25
N LEU A 13 -3.17 -2.68 -8.61
CA LEU A 13 -1.77 -2.93 -8.93
C LEU A 13 -1.50 -4.43 -9.11
N SER A 14 -2.54 -5.20 -9.40
CA SER A 14 -2.41 -6.63 -9.64
C SER A 14 -1.59 -6.95 -10.90
N GLY A 15 -0.85 -8.06 -10.88
CA GLY A 15 -0.16 -8.57 -12.07
C GLY A 15 1.03 -7.74 -12.57
N ASN A 16 1.58 -6.84 -11.75
CA ASN A 16 2.70 -5.97 -12.15
C ASN A 16 4.09 -6.59 -11.91
N GLY A 17 4.16 -7.79 -11.33
CA GLY A 17 5.42 -8.47 -11.05
C GLY A 17 6.24 -7.78 -9.96
N PHE A 18 5.61 -7.04 -9.06
CA PHE A 18 6.31 -6.42 -7.93
C PHE A 18 6.96 -7.48 -7.04
N VAL A 19 8.18 -7.18 -6.58
CA VAL A 19 8.95 -8.03 -5.67
C VAL A 19 9.11 -7.35 -4.31
N ASP A 20 9.70 -8.06 -3.33
CA ASP A 20 9.90 -7.55 -1.97
C ASP A 20 10.64 -6.20 -1.90
N ALA A 21 11.57 -5.96 -2.84
CA ALA A 21 12.28 -4.68 -2.93
C ALA A 21 11.35 -3.51 -3.27
N ASP A 22 10.28 -3.75 -4.03
CA ASP A 22 9.29 -2.75 -4.41
C ASP A 22 8.26 -2.54 -3.28
N ALA A 23 7.98 -3.58 -2.49
CA ALA A 23 7.02 -3.54 -1.39
C ALA A 23 7.30 -2.40 -0.42
N LYS A 24 8.58 -2.16 -0.08
CA LYS A 24 8.98 -1.05 0.80
C LYS A 24 8.64 0.31 0.20
N ARG A 25 8.95 0.53 -1.08
CA ARG A 25 8.64 1.78 -1.78
C ARG A 25 7.14 1.99 -1.91
N LEU A 26 6.41 0.92 -2.17
CA LEU A 26 4.95 0.96 -2.24
C LEU A 26 4.34 1.30 -0.89
N ALA A 27 4.83 0.66 0.17
CA ALA A 27 4.44 0.91 1.55
C ALA A 27 4.68 2.39 1.93
N ASP A 28 5.86 2.93 1.65
CA ASP A 28 6.19 4.33 1.94
C ASP A 28 5.31 5.32 1.14
N ALA A 29 5.01 5.00 -0.12
CA ALA A 29 4.15 5.82 -0.98
C ALA A 29 2.69 5.82 -0.51
N LEU A 30 2.21 4.70 0.04
CA LEU A 30 0.84 4.52 0.51
C LEU A 30 0.64 4.89 1.99
N ALA A 31 1.71 4.95 2.78
CA ALA A 31 1.66 5.29 4.21
C ALA A 31 1.04 6.66 4.50
N ASN A 32 1.09 7.59 3.55
CA ASN A 32 0.49 8.93 3.66
C ASN A 32 -0.88 9.05 2.98
N ASN A 33 -1.47 7.93 2.53
CA ASN A 33 -2.71 7.94 1.77
C ASN A 33 -3.90 7.45 2.61
N TYR A 34 -4.51 8.37 3.36
CA TYR A 34 -5.54 8.06 4.37
C TYR A 34 -6.94 7.80 3.79
N ARG A 35 -7.12 7.99 2.48
CA ARG A 35 -8.43 7.90 1.81
C ARG A 35 -8.58 6.62 0.98
N LEU A 36 -7.51 5.83 0.85
CA LEU A 36 -7.51 4.57 0.14
C LEU A 36 -8.38 3.56 0.91
N LYS A 37 -9.38 3.00 0.23
CA LYS A 37 -10.28 1.98 0.78
C LYS A 37 -9.97 0.61 0.22
N ASP A 38 -9.62 0.55 -1.06
CA ASP A 38 -9.38 -0.70 -1.78
C ASP A 38 -7.98 -0.68 -2.39
N LEU A 39 -7.18 -1.70 -2.09
CA LEU A 39 -5.86 -1.90 -2.67
C LEU A 39 -5.74 -3.35 -3.14
N ASP A 40 -5.67 -3.54 -4.46
CA ASP A 40 -5.43 -4.85 -5.06
C ASP A 40 -3.97 -4.99 -5.46
N LEU A 41 -3.28 -5.94 -4.81
CA LEU A 41 -1.89 -6.31 -5.08
C LEU A 41 -1.76 -7.78 -5.50
N SER A 42 -2.86 -8.41 -5.89
CA SER A 42 -2.88 -9.82 -6.30
C SER A 42 -1.97 -10.09 -7.50
N HIS A 43 -1.57 -11.34 -7.71
CA HIS A 43 -0.73 -11.73 -8.85
C HIS A 43 0.61 -10.97 -8.97
N ASN A 44 1.16 -10.49 -7.85
CA ASN A 44 2.54 -10.02 -7.76
C ASN A 44 3.45 -11.09 -7.14
N GLN A 45 4.74 -10.79 -7.04
CA GLN A 45 5.79 -11.70 -6.56
C GLN A 45 6.31 -11.28 -5.18
N PHE A 46 5.38 -10.85 -4.31
CA PHE A 46 5.70 -10.59 -2.91
C PHE A 46 5.86 -11.91 -2.14
N CYS A 47 6.88 -11.96 -1.29
CA CYS A 47 7.17 -13.04 -0.35
C CYS A 47 7.11 -12.50 1.08
N ASP A 48 7.75 -13.18 2.04
CA ASP A 48 7.67 -12.86 3.47
C ASP A 48 8.08 -11.41 3.78
N THR A 49 9.22 -10.96 3.24
CA THR A 49 9.72 -9.60 3.49
C THR A 49 8.83 -8.52 2.89
N GLY A 50 8.29 -8.75 1.69
CA GLY A 50 7.34 -7.83 1.07
C GLY A 50 6.02 -7.76 1.86
N GLY A 51 5.55 -8.91 2.33
CA GLY A 51 4.37 -9.02 3.20
C GLY A 51 4.51 -8.26 4.51
N GLU A 52 5.68 -8.33 5.16
CA GLU A 52 5.96 -7.57 6.40
C GLU A 52 5.88 -6.05 6.17
N HIS A 53 6.50 -5.55 5.10
CA HIS A 53 6.46 -4.12 4.78
C HIS A 53 5.04 -3.63 4.47
N LEU A 54 4.29 -4.39 3.67
CA LEU A 54 2.90 -4.07 3.34
C LEU A 54 2.00 -4.17 4.58
N GLY A 55 2.19 -5.17 5.44
CA GLY A 55 1.46 -5.34 6.69
C GLY A 55 1.70 -4.19 7.67
N GLN A 56 2.94 -3.73 7.82
CA GLN A 56 3.25 -2.55 8.63
C GLN A 56 2.59 -1.28 8.09
N MET A 57 2.56 -1.10 6.76
CA MET A 57 1.86 0.03 6.13
C MET A 57 0.36 -0.03 6.41
N LEU A 58 -0.28 -1.20 6.23
CA LEU A 58 -1.69 -1.39 6.53
C LEU A 58 -1.98 -1.08 8.01
N GLY A 59 -1.18 -1.59 8.93
CA GLY A 59 -1.28 -1.29 10.37
C GLY A 59 -1.23 0.21 10.67
N LYS A 60 -0.29 0.93 10.03
CA LYS A 60 -0.21 2.39 10.16
C LYS A 60 -1.45 3.09 9.61
N THR A 61 -1.95 2.71 8.43
CA THR A 61 -3.11 3.37 7.80
C THR A 61 -4.40 3.22 8.62
N VAL A 62 -4.59 2.09 9.32
CA VAL A 62 -5.75 1.86 10.20
C VAL A 62 -5.65 2.68 11.48
N ASP A 63 -4.44 2.85 12.03
CA ASP A 63 -4.21 3.60 13.27
C ASP A 63 -4.50 5.10 13.10
N VAL A 64 -4.18 5.67 11.91
CA VAL A 64 -4.54 7.07 11.60
C VAL A 64 -6.04 7.24 11.36
N ALA A 65 -6.72 6.22 10.82
CA ALA A 65 -8.17 6.28 10.58
C ALA A 65 -8.99 6.28 11.88
N GLY A 66 -8.43 5.77 13.00
CA GLY A 66 -9.05 5.84 14.32
C GLY A 66 -8.80 7.13 15.10
N SER A 67 -7.96 8.04 14.58
CA SER A 67 -7.54 9.26 15.28
C SER A 67 -8.31 10.54 14.85
N HIS A 68 -9.41 10.40 14.11
CA HIS A 68 -10.30 11.51 13.71
C HIS A 68 -11.78 11.20 13.94
#